data_AF-A0A965GIP8-F1
#
_entry.id   AF-A0A965GIP8-F1
#
_cell.length_a   1.000
_cell.length_b   1.000
_cell.length_c   1.000
_cell.angle_alpha   90.00
_cell.angle_beta   90.00
_cell.angle_gamma   90.00
#
_symmetry.space_group_name_H-M   'P 1'
#
loop_
_entity.id
_entity.type
_entity.pdbx_description
1 polymer ?
#
loop_
_entity_poly.entity_id
_entity_poly.type
_entity_poly.pdbx_seq_one_letter_code
_entity_poly.pdbx_strand_id
1 'polypeptide(L)'
;MAGADTITHARVRAGISKRELARRAHTSPAAIVEYESGRRSPTVDTFARLIDACGMGYNITLYSTAARERRDAAGKRLSQVLALADALPHRAASRKCGFAGFRQLTQPQTQTQTQPQPQQVA
;
A
#
# COMPACT_ATOMS: atom_id res chain seq x y z
N MET A 1 6.09 -14.75 -5.04
CA MET A 1 7.26 -14.38 -5.88
C MET A 1 7.02 -12.92 -6.24
N ALA A 2 7.83 -11.96 -5.79
CA ALA A 2 7.41 -10.55 -5.68
C ALA A 2 6.79 -9.93 -6.97
N GLY A 3 7.28 -10.31 -8.16
CA GLY A 3 6.74 -9.84 -9.44
C GLY A 3 5.32 -10.34 -9.74
N ALA A 4 5.05 -11.63 -9.50
CA ALA A 4 3.73 -12.25 -9.71
C ALA A 4 2.67 -11.64 -8.78
N ASP A 5 3.06 -11.41 -7.53
CA ASP A 5 2.22 -10.79 -6.51
C ASP A 5 1.87 -9.35 -6.92
N THR A 6 2.84 -8.59 -7.44
CA THR A 6 2.63 -7.21 -7.91
C THR A 6 1.67 -7.13 -9.09
N ILE A 7 1.78 -8.01 -10.09
CA ILE A 7 0.85 -8.06 -11.23
C ILE A 7 -0.57 -8.36 -10.74
N THR A 8 -0.71 -9.34 -9.85
CA THR A 8 -2.01 -9.72 -9.28
C THR A 8 -2.63 -8.54 -8.53
N HIS A 9 -1.85 -7.86 -7.68
CA HIS A 9 -2.30 -6.67 -6.96
C HIS A 9 -2.71 -5.53 -7.89
N ALA A 10 -1.92 -5.25 -8.92
CA ALA A 10 -2.24 -4.23 -9.91
C ALA A 10 -3.57 -4.55 -10.62
N ARG A 11 -3.74 -5.79 -11.08
CA ARG A 11 -4.98 -6.20 -11.75
C ARG A 11 -6.21 -6.09 -10.84
N VAL A 12 -6.09 -6.55 -9.59
CA VAL A 12 -7.18 -6.48 -8.60
C VAL A 12 -7.54 -5.04 -8.27
N ARG A 13 -6.55 -4.17 -8.09
CA ARG A 13 -6.78 -2.74 -7.81
C ARG A 13 -7.41 -2.01 -8.99
N ALA A 14 -7.09 -2.39 -10.22
CA ALA A 14 -7.72 -1.87 -11.42
C ALA A 14 -9.14 -2.44 -11.66
N GLY A 15 -9.55 -3.46 -10.90
CA GLY A 15 -10.89 -4.08 -11.02
C GLY A 15 -11.12 -4.85 -12.32
N ILE A 16 -10.06 -5.26 -13.03
CA ILE A 16 -10.17 -5.94 -14.34
C ILE A 16 -9.93 -7.45 -14.25
N SER A 17 -10.53 -8.20 -15.17
CA SER A 17 -10.33 -9.65 -15.27
C SER A 17 -8.96 -10.00 -15.89
N LYS A 18 -8.48 -11.23 -15.72
CA LYS A 18 -7.24 -11.70 -16.37
C LYS A 18 -7.31 -11.64 -17.90
N ARG A 19 -8.49 -11.91 -18.47
CA ARG A 19 -8.75 -11.80 -19.92
C ARG A 19 -8.69 -10.35 -20.39
N GLU A 20 -9.25 -9.43 -19.61
CA GLU A 20 -9.22 -8.01 -19.93
C GLU A 20 -7.79 -7.44 -19.84
N LEU A 21 -7.03 -7.83 -18.81
CA LEU A 21 -5.60 -7.50 -18.73
C LEU A 21 -4.84 -8.05 -19.93
N ALA A 22 -5.08 -9.31 -20.31
CA ALA A 22 -4.44 -9.93 -21.48
C ALA A 22 -4.72 -9.13 -22.77
N ARG A 23 -5.98 -8.73 -22.96
CA ARG A 23 -6.41 -7.91 -24.10
C ARG A 23 -5.73 -6.54 -24.12
N ARG A 24 -5.70 -5.83 -22.98
CA ARG A 24 -5.08 -4.50 -22.86
C ARG A 24 -3.57 -4.53 -23.01
N ALA A 25 -2.91 -5.58 -22.51
CA ALA A 25 -1.46 -5.74 -22.56
C ALA A 25 -0.96 -6.49 -23.81
N HIS A 26 -1.84 -6.75 -24.78
CA HIS A 26 -1.55 -7.47 -26.02
C HIS A 26 -0.82 -8.80 -25.79
N THR A 27 -1.34 -9.60 -24.86
CA THR A 27 -0.77 -10.91 -24.50
C THR A 27 -1.87 -11.97 -24.41
N SER A 28 -1.47 -13.24 -24.26
CA SER A 28 -2.43 -14.32 -24.13
C SER A 28 -2.97 -14.43 -22.69
N PRO A 29 -4.25 -14.81 -22.49
CA PRO A 29 -4.79 -15.08 -21.17
C PRO A 29 -4.03 -16.19 -20.41
N ALA A 30 -3.49 -17.18 -21.14
CA ALA A 30 -2.65 -18.24 -20.58
C ALA A 30 -1.35 -17.66 -19.99
N ALA A 31 -0.70 -16.74 -20.69
CA ALA A 31 0.50 -16.08 -20.20
C ALA A 31 0.23 -15.29 -18.91
N ILE A 32 -0.91 -14.58 -18.81
CA ILE A 32 -1.30 -13.90 -17.55
C ILE A 32 -1.43 -14.89 -16.39
N VAL A 33 -2.05 -16.05 -16.63
CA VAL A 33 -2.18 -17.08 -15.59
C VAL A 33 -0.81 -17.61 -15.17
N GLU A 34 0.10 -17.85 -16.11
CA GLU A 34 1.48 -18.26 -15.81
C GLU A 34 2.26 -17.20 -15.03
N TYR A 35 2.11 -15.92 -15.40
CA TYR A 35 2.77 -14.81 -14.71
C TYR A 35 2.23 -14.61 -13.29
N GLU A 36 0.91 -14.57 -13.11
CA GLU A 36 0.31 -14.38 -11.79
C GLU A 36 0.51 -15.59 -10.86
N SER A 37 0.62 -16.80 -11.42
CA SER A 37 0.95 -18.01 -10.62
C SER A 37 2.45 -18.14 -10.33
N GLY A 38 3.30 -17.31 -10.94
CA GLY A 38 4.76 -17.39 -10.82
C GLY A 38 5.38 -18.57 -11.58
N ARG A 39 4.61 -19.35 -12.35
CA ARG A 39 5.14 -20.42 -13.21
C ARG A 39 6.06 -19.89 -14.30
N ARG A 40 5.83 -18.65 -14.75
CA ARG A 40 6.68 -17.95 -15.68
C ARG A 40 6.97 -16.56 -15.14
N SER A 41 8.23 -16.13 -15.21
CA SER A 41 8.58 -14.74 -14.91
C SER A 41 8.51 -13.89 -16.19
N PRO A 42 7.77 -12.78 -16.21
CA PRO A 42 7.78 -11.85 -17.32
C PRO A 42 9.12 -11.10 -17.39
N THR A 43 9.48 -10.63 -18.59
CA THR A 43 10.57 -9.66 -18.74
C THR A 43 10.20 -8.32 -18.10
N VAL A 44 11.18 -7.47 -17.82
CA VAL A 44 10.91 -6.11 -17.28
C VAL A 44 9.98 -5.33 -18.20
N ASP A 45 10.18 -5.42 -19.52
CA ASP A 45 9.29 -4.81 -20.54
C ASP A 45 7.86 -5.36 -20.48
N THR A 46 7.71 -6.68 -20.38
CA THR A 46 6.37 -7.29 -20.28
C THR A 46 5.69 -6.89 -18.98
N PHE A 47 6.44 -6.86 -17.88
CA PHE A 47 5.94 -6.41 -16.59
C PHE A 47 5.46 -4.96 -16.65
N ALA A 48 6.28 -4.06 -17.19
CA ALA A 48 5.94 -2.66 -17.43
C ALA A 48 4.61 -2.52 -18.19
N ARG A 49 4.50 -3.19 -19.34
CA ARG A 49 3.29 -3.17 -20.17
C ARG A 49 2.05 -3.67 -19.42
N LEU A 50 2.19 -4.65 -18.54
CA LEU A 50 1.08 -5.15 -17.71
C LEU A 50 0.63 -4.12 -16.66
N ILE A 51 1.57 -3.43 -16.03
CA ILE A 51 1.27 -2.38 -15.04
C ILE A 51 0.62 -1.16 -15.72
N ASP A 52 1.13 -0.75 -16.89
CA ASP A 52 0.56 0.34 -17.69
C ASP A 52 -0.86 0.01 -18.16
N ALA A 53 -1.12 -1.25 -18.57
CA ALA A 53 -2.45 -1.73 -18.93
C ALA A 53 -3.46 -1.71 -17.75
N CYS A 54 -2.95 -1.69 -16.51
CA CYS A 54 -3.76 -1.51 -15.30
C CYS A 54 -3.96 -0.02 -14.94
N GLY A 55 -3.41 0.92 -15.70
CA GLY A 55 -3.49 2.36 -15.44
C GLY A 55 -2.65 2.82 -14.25
N MET A 56 -1.56 2.12 -13.96
CA MET A 56 -0.66 2.42 -12.85
C MET A 56 0.74 2.76 -13.35
N GLY A 57 1.45 3.60 -12.60
CA GLY A 57 2.87 3.89 -12.83
C GLY A 57 3.78 3.01 -11.99
N TYR A 58 5.00 2.79 -12.46
CA TYR A 58 6.06 2.11 -11.72
C TYR A 58 7.35 2.93 -11.79
N ASN A 59 8.19 2.81 -10.76
CA ASN A 59 9.51 3.43 -10.72
C ASN A 59 10.54 2.38 -10.28
N ILE A 60 11.60 2.21 -11.06
CA ILE A 60 12.70 1.30 -10.74
C ILE A 60 13.84 2.16 -10.19
N THR A 61 14.07 2.05 -8.88
CA THR A 61 15.17 2.76 -8.20
C THR A 61 16.22 1.77 -7.73
N LEU A 62 17.48 2.04 -8.06
CA LEU A 62 18.61 1.27 -7.56
C LEU A 62 18.99 1.74 -6.16
N TYR A 63 19.28 0.78 -5.29
CA TYR A 63 19.76 1.08 -3.94
C TYR A 63 20.88 0.10 -3.58
N SER A 64 21.76 0.52 -2.68
CA SER A 64 22.81 -0.35 -2.13
C SER A 64 22.17 -1.57 -1.44
N THR A 65 22.64 -2.77 -1.79
CA THR A 65 22.24 -4.02 -1.12
C THR A 65 22.54 -3.97 0.38
N ALA A 66 23.68 -3.39 0.76
CA ALA A 66 24.02 -3.13 2.17
C ALA A 66 22.99 -2.21 2.86
N ALA A 67 22.40 -1.24 2.14
CA ALA A 67 21.32 -0.41 2.68
C ALA A 67 19.99 -1.17 2.81
N ARG A 68 19.73 -2.18 1.98
CA ARG A 68 18.57 -3.08 2.14
C ARG A 68 18.73 -3.97 3.36
N GLU A 69 19.88 -4.63 3.49
CA GLU A 69 20.19 -5.48 4.65
C GLU A 69 20.11 -4.71 5.96
N ARG A 70 20.64 -3.49 6.00
CA ARG A 70 20.50 -2.60 7.17
C ARG A 70 19.05 -2.28 7.49
N ARG A 71 18.22 -2.00 6.49
CA ARG A 71 16.78 -1.74 6.68
C ARG A 71 16.05 -2.98 7.20
N ASP A 72 16.32 -4.15 6.64
CA ASP A 72 15.73 -5.42 7.10
C ASP A 72 16.13 -5.72 8.55
N ALA A 73 17.40 -5.52 8.89
CA ALA A 73 17.90 -5.69 10.25
C ALA A 73 17.29 -4.67 11.23
N ALA A 74 17.12 -3.41 10.81
CA ALA A 74 16.44 -2.39 11.61
C ALA A 74 14.96 -2.75 11.84
N GLY A 75 14.25 -3.23 10.81
CA GLY A 75 12.87 -3.67 10.93
C GLY A 75 12.70 -4.83 11.91
N LYS A 76 13.59 -5.83 11.86
CA LYS A 76 13.61 -6.93 12.84
C LYS A 76 13.82 -6.44 14.27
N ARG A 77 14.79 -5.54 14.48
CA ARG A 77 15.04 -4.95 15.81
C ARG A 77 13.84 -4.16 16.30
N LEU A 78 13.20 -3.36 15.44
CA LEU A 78 11.98 -2.63 15.81
C LEU A 78 10.87 -3.58 16.22
N SER A 79 10.64 -4.66 15.46
CA SER A 79 9.66 -5.68 15.81
C SER A 79 9.93 -6.32 17.17
N GLN A 80 11.19 -6.58 17.51
CA GLN A 80 11.59 -7.10 18.82
C GLN A 80 11.32 -6.10 19.94
N VAL A 81 11.62 -4.81 19.71
CA VAL A 81 11.35 -3.74 20.68
C VAL A 81 9.85 -3.59 20.92
N LEU A 82 9.04 -3.63 19.87
CA LEU A 82 7.58 -3.56 20.00
C LEU A 82 7.03 -4.78 20.77
N ALA A 83 7.49 -5.99 20.44
CA ALA A 83 7.10 -7.19 21.17
C ALA A 83 7.51 -7.14 22.66
N LEU A 84 8.69 -6.60 22.96
CA LEU A 84 9.11 -6.37 24.34
C LEU A 84 8.21 -5.35 25.03
N ALA A 85 7.91 -4.23 24.38
CA ALA A 85 7.05 -3.19 24.92
C ALA A 85 5.64 -3.72 25.26
N ASP A 86 5.08 -4.59 24.41
CA ASP A 86 3.79 -5.25 24.64
C ASP A 86 3.84 -6.23 25.83
N ALA A 87 5.00 -6.86 26.08
CA ALA A 87 5.18 -7.80 27.19
C ALA A 87 5.46 -7.11 28.54
N LEU A 88 5.86 -5.83 28.54
CA LEU A 88 6.09 -5.09 29.77
C LEU A 88 4.76 -4.72 30.45
N PRO A 89 4.70 -4.76 31.79
CA PRO A 89 3.51 -4.34 32.51
C PRO A 89 3.22 -2.86 32.25
N HIS A 90 2.21 -2.58 31.44
CA HIS A 90 1.76 -1.22 31.15
C HIS A 90 0.83 -0.74 32.27
N ARG A 91 1.31 0.18 33.11
CA ARG A 91 0.40 0.94 33.99
C ARG A 91 -0.33 1.94 33.10
N ALA A 92 -1.63 1.73 32.87
CA ALA A 92 -2.49 2.68 32.17
C ALA A 92 -2.64 3.95 33.02
N ALA A 93 -1.60 4.78 33.05
CA ALA A 93 -1.70 6.13 33.55
C ALA A 93 -2.44 6.93 32.48
N SER A 94 -3.54 7.57 32.87
CA SER A 94 -4.26 8.57 32.07
C SER A 94 -3.39 9.82 31.91
N ARG A 95 -2.21 9.69 31.30
CA ARG A 95 -1.41 10.84 30.92
C ARG A 95 -2.14 11.46 29.74
N LYS A 96 -2.82 12.57 30.01
CA LYS A 96 -3.24 13.51 28.96
C LYS A 96 -1.97 13.99 28.28
N CYS A 97 -1.63 13.35 27.17
CA CYS A 97 -0.62 13.88 26.26
C CYS A 97 -1.11 15.26 25.83
N GLY A 98 -0.24 16.28 25.84
CA GLY A 98 -0.58 17.63 25.33
C GLY A 98 -0.82 17.69 23.83
N PHE A 99 -1.02 16.54 23.19
CA PHE A 99 -1.22 16.36 21.75
C PHE A 99 -2.41 15.43 21.52
N ALA A 100 -3.10 15.65 20.40
CA ALA A 100 -4.22 14.81 19.98
C ALA A 100 -3.76 13.34 19.83
N GLY A 101 -4.61 12.41 20.29
CA GLY A 101 -4.30 10.99 20.19
C GLY A 101 -4.23 10.53 18.72
N PHE A 102 -3.48 9.46 18.44
CA PHE A 102 -3.30 8.95 17.07
C PHE A 102 -4.63 8.73 16.31
N ARG A 103 -5.66 8.25 17.01
CA ARG A 103 -7.00 8.06 16.43
C ARG A 103 -7.66 9.38 16.00
N GLN A 104 -7.38 10.49 16.69
CA GLN A 104 -7.87 11.83 16.32
C GLN A 104 -7.10 12.42 15.15
N LEU A 105 -5.80 12.12 15.03
CA LEU A 105 -4.94 12.60 13.93
C LEU A 105 -5.22 11.89 12.59
N THR A 106 -5.80 10.69 12.63
CA THR A 106 -6.04 9.85 11.46
C THR A 106 -7.50 9.82 11.01
N GLN A 107 -8.40 10.47 11.75
CA GLN A 107 -9.79 10.63 11.32
C GLN A 107 -9.90 11.78 10.32
N PRO A 108 -10.60 11.58 9.19
CA PRO A 108 -10.89 12.66 8.25
C PRO A 108 -11.73 13.71 8.98
N GLN A 109 -11.27 14.96 9.01
CA GLN A 109 -12.03 16.04 9.62
C GLN A 109 -13.30 16.29 8.81
N THR A 110 -14.43 15.78 9.30
CA THR A 110 -15.74 16.13 8.76
C THR A 110 -15.95 17.61 9.06
N GLN A 111 -15.70 18.45 8.05
CA GLN A 111 -16.04 19.87 8.12
C GLN A 111 -17.55 19.99 8.35
N THR A 112 -17.96 20.24 9.59
CA THR A 112 -19.29 20.73 9.88
C THR A 112 -19.32 22.17 9.39
N GLN A 113 -19.79 22.39 8.15
CA GLN A 113 -20.15 23.71 7.66
C GLN A 113 -21.19 24.29 8.62
N THR A 114 -20.78 25.25 9.44
CA THR A 114 -21.68 26.18 10.09
C THR A 114 -22.35 27.00 8.99
N GLN A 115 -23.61 26.67 8.66
CA GLN A 115 -24.49 27.57 7.92
C GLN A 115 -24.76 28.82 8.78
N PRO A 116 -24.59 30.04 8.26
CA PRO A 116 -24.99 31.24 8.99
C PRO A 116 -26.52 31.32 9.04
N GLN A 117 -27.08 31.51 10.25
CA GLN A 117 -28.51 31.75 10.44
C GLN A 117 -28.89 33.14 9.87
N PRO A 118 -30.04 33.27 9.20
CA PRO A 118 -30.48 34.56 8.65
C PRO A 118 -30.89 35.52 9.77
N GLN A 119 -30.36 36.74 9.70
CA GLN A 119 -30.72 37.88 10.54
C GLN A 119 -32.22 38.18 10.36
N GLN A 120 -33.00 38.13 11.44
CA GLN A 120 -34.36 38.65 11.45
C GLN A 120 -34.28 40.17 11.60
N VAL A 121 -34.81 40.86 10.59
CA VAL A 121 -35.06 42.31 10.59
C VAL A 121 -36.43 42.53 11.24
N ALA A 122 -36.45 43.36 12.28
CA ALA A 122 -37.63 44.07 12.78
C ALA A 122 -37.19 45.45 13.27
#